data_AF-A0A3A2J3F2-F1
#
_entry.id   AF-A0A3A2J3F2-F1
#
_cell.length_a   1.000
_cell.length_b   1.000
_cell.length_c   1.000
_cell.angle_alpha   90.00
_cell.angle_beta   90.00
_cell.angle_gamma   90.00
#
_symmetry.space_group_name_H-M   'P 1'
#
loop_
_entity.id
_entity.type
_entity.pdbx_description
1 polymer ?
#
loop_
_entity_poly.entity_id
_entity_poly.type
_entity_poly.pdbx_seq_one_letter_code
_entity_poly.pdbx_strand_id
1 'polypeptide(L)' 'MKKGGGDYDFLIETSVNQPDIIIEHKITMIAELQSTPNFEDEKIDLIVKRRNSSFDMPIYGVAKKEGIRL' A
#
# COMPACT_ATOMS: atom_id res chain seq x y z
N MET A 1 14.63 7.56 -23.17
CA MET A 1 15.24 7.39 -21.83
C MET A 1 14.14 6.93 -20.89
N LYS A 2 14.14 5.66 -20.43
CA LYS A 2 13.27 5.24 -19.31
C LYS A 2 13.68 6.10 -18.11
N LYS A 3 12.80 6.96 -17.61
CA LYS A 3 13.00 7.59 -16.29
C LYS A 3 13.04 6.42 -15.30
N GLY A 4 14.08 6.40 -14.45
CA GLY A 4 14.39 5.24 -13.60
C GLY A 4 13.18 4.75 -12.82
N GLY A 5 13.14 3.45 -12.55
CA GLY A 5 12.09 2.83 -11.75
C GLY A 5 11.95 3.56 -10.43
N GLY A 6 10.81 4.21 -10.27
CA GLY A 6 10.32 4.79 -9.04
C GLY A 6 9.85 3.73 -8.04
N ASP A 7 9.70 4.20 -6.81
CA ASP A 7 9.15 3.45 -5.68
C ASP A 7 7.84 4.16 -5.30
N TYR A 8 6.73 3.43 -5.35
CA TYR A 8 5.39 3.96 -5.07
C TYR A 8 4.83 3.33 -3.81
N ASP A 9 4.68 4.15 -2.78
CA ASP A 9 4.02 3.77 -1.54
C ASP A 9 2.55 4.19 -1.54
N PHE A 10 1.64 3.23 -1.41
CA PHE A 10 0.21 3.47 -1.29
C PHE A 10 -0.30 3.08 0.10
N LEU A 11 -1.05 3.99 0.72
CA LEU A 11 -1.91 3.70 1.87
C LEU A 11 -3.36 3.67 1.42
N ILE A 12 -4.03 2.53 1.57
CA ILE A 12 -5.45 2.38 1.29
C ILE A 12 -6.22 2.15 2.59
N GLU A 13 -7.23 2.98 2.82
CA GLU A 13 -8.19 2.80 3.90
C GLU A 13 -9.49 2.18 3.37
N THR A 14 -9.86 1.02 3.89
CA THR A 14 -11.04 0.27 3.44
C THR A 14 -12.01 -0.02 4.59
N SER A 15 -13.30 -0.07 4.27
CA SER A 15 -14.34 -0.55 5.18
C SER A 15 -14.56 -2.07 5.09
N VAL A 16 -13.92 -2.75 4.13
CA VAL A 16 -13.94 -4.22 4.03
C VAL A 16 -13.35 -4.82 5.31
N ASN A 17 -14.04 -5.78 5.90
CA ASN A 17 -13.66 -6.39 7.18
C ASN A 17 -13.26 -7.87 7.06
N GLN A 18 -13.43 -8.49 5.88
CA GLN A 18 -13.05 -9.87 5.59
C GLN A 18 -11.59 -9.93 5.12
N PRO A 19 -10.68 -10.59 5.87
CA PRO A 19 -9.25 -10.61 5.54
C PRO A 19 -8.95 -11.19 4.15
N ASP A 20 -9.62 -12.29 3.78
CA ASP A 20 -9.36 -12.97 2.50
C ASP A 20 -9.70 -12.06 1.31
N ILE A 21 -10.82 -11.33 1.39
CA ILE A 21 -11.22 -10.35 0.37
C ILE A 21 -10.21 -9.20 0.28
N ILE A 22 -9.68 -8.74 1.42
CA ILE A 22 -8.66 -7.68 1.43
C ILE A 22 -7.39 -8.15 0.71
N ILE A 23 -6.96 -9.39 0.94
CA ILE A 23 -5.77 -9.96 0.30
C ILE A 23 -6.01 -10.15 -1.19
N GLU A 24 -7.16 -10.71 -1.59
CA GLU A 24 -7.53 -10.88 -2.99
C GLU A 24 -7.52 -9.53 -3.74
N HIS A 25 -8.21 -8.52 -3.21
CA HIS A 25 -8.24 -7.19 -3.80
C HIS A 25 -6.86 -6.53 -3.85
N LYS A 26 -6.02 -6.74 -2.82
CA LYS A 26 -4.64 -6.23 -2.80
C LYS A 26 -3.83 -6.82 -3.94
N ILE A 27 -3.89 -8.13 -4.15
CA ILE A 27 -3.14 -8.82 -5.22
C ILE A 27 -3.65 -8.37 -6.59
N THR A 28 -4.96 -8.35 -6.78
CA THR A 28 -5.58 -7.90 -8.04
C THR A 28 -5.16 -6.48 -8.39
N MET A 29 -5.21 -5.55 -7.43
CA MET A 29 -4.80 -4.17 -7.65
C MET A 29 -3.32 -4.05 -8.06
N ILE A 30 -2.41 -4.80 -7.41
CA ILE A 30 -0.98 -4.77 -7.77
C ILE A 30 -0.79 -5.29 -9.20
N ALA A 31 -1.45 -6.40 -9.55
CA ALA A 31 -1.37 -6.97 -10.89
C ALA A 31 -1.93 -6.01 -11.96
N GLU A 32 -3.05 -5.36 -11.67
CA GLU A 32 -3.64 -4.35 -12.54
C GLU A 32 -2.72 -3.15 -12.73
N LEU A 33 -2.13 -2.62 -11.66
CA LEU A 33 -1.18 -1.50 -11.75
C LEU A 33 0.02 -1.89 -12.61
N GLN A 34 0.68 -3.00 -12.31
CA GLN A 34 1.85 -3.47 -13.08
C GLN A 34 1.53 -3.83 -14.54
N SER A 35 0.26 -4.04 -14.89
CA SER A 35 -0.15 -4.20 -16.29
C SER A 35 -0.20 -2.88 -17.09
N THR A 36 -0.10 -1.74 -16.41
CA THR A 36 -0.15 -0.42 -17.05
C THR A 36 1.26 0.08 -17.41
N PRO A 37 1.42 0.80 -18.55
CA PRO A 37 2.73 1.32 -18.97
C PRO A 37 3.41 2.26 -17.96
N ASN A 38 2.62 2.85 -17.06
CA ASN A 38 3.12 3.78 -16.05
C ASN A 38 3.76 3.06 -14.86
N PHE A 39 3.51 1.75 -14.70
CA PHE A 39 3.87 0.98 -13.51
C PHE A 39 4.51 -0.39 -13.84
N GLU A 40 4.76 -0.69 -15.11
CA GLU A 40 5.20 -2.01 -15.63
C GLU A 40 6.48 -2.56 -14.96
N ASP A 41 7.39 -1.68 -14.56
CA ASP A 41 8.66 -2.04 -13.91
C ASP A 41 8.83 -1.36 -12.54
N GLU A 42 7.75 -0.80 -12.00
CA GLU A 42 7.79 0.04 -10.81
C GLU A 42 7.64 -0.82 -9.54
N LYS A 43 8.37 -0.44 -8.48
CA LYS A 43 8.16 -1.06 -7.18
C LYS A 43 6.92 -0.43 -6.53
N ILE A 44 5.99 -1.27 -6.10
CA ILE A 44 4.72 -0.84 -5.51
C ILE A 44 4.58 -1.47 -4.13
N ASP A 45 4.64 -0.64 -3.10
CA ASP A 45 4.38 -1.03 -1.72
C ASP A 45 2.96 -0.60 -1.33
N LEU A 46 2.07 -1.58 -1.11
CA LEU A 46 0.67 -1.34 -0.78
C LEU A 46 0.35 -1.74 0.67
N ILE A 47 0.05 -0.75 1.50
CA ILE A 47 -0.42 -0.90 2.88
C ILE A 47 -1.93 -0.74 2.91
N VAL A 48 -2.64 -1.75 3.44
CA VAL A 48 -4.09 -1.71 3.60
C VAL A 48 -4.46 -1.60 5.07
N LYS A 49 -5.19 -0.55 5.42
CA LYS A 49 -5.70 -0.29 6.76
C LYS A 49 -7.22 -0.38 6.75
N ARG A 50 -7.77 -1.10 7.74
CA ARG A 50 -9.22 -1.12 7.97
C ARG A 50 -9.64 0.18 8.66
N ARG A 51 -10.61 0.90 8.11
CA ARG A 51 -11.00 2.26 8.53
C ARG A 51 -11.43 2.32 10.01
N ASN A 52 -12.11 1.29 10.50
CA ASN A 52 -12.59 1.19 11.88
C ASN A 52 -11.75 0.24 12.75
N SER A 53 -10.51 -0.06 12.37
CA SER A 53 -9.63 -0.88 13.18
C SER A 53 -9.05 -0.09 14.34
N SER A 54 -9.23 -0.60 15.56
CA SER A 54 -8.53 -0.09 16.75
C SER A 54 -7.07 -0.57 16.84
N PHE A 55 -6.64 -1.45 15.93
CA PHE A 55 -5.25 -1.88 15.84
C PHE A 55 -4.40 -0.72 15.34
N ASP A 56 -3.60 -0.15 16.24
CA ASP A 56 -2.57 0.83 15.92
C ASP A 56 -1.37 0.09 15.31
N MET A 57 -1.02 0.41 14.07
CA MET A 57 0.05 -0.32 13.38
C MET A 57 1.40 0.07 13.99
N PRO A 58 2.24 -0.89 14.42
CA PRO A 58 3.53 -0.59 15.06
C PRO A 58 4.45 0.31 14.22
N ILE A 59 4.34 0.25 12.89
CA ILE A 59 5.08 1.12 11.97
C ILE A 59 4.78 2.61 12.20
N TYR A 60 3.56 2.97 12.61
CA TYR A 60 3.20 4.35 12.93
C TYR A 60 3.88 4.82 14.21
N GLY A 61 4.00 3.94 15.21
CA GLY A 61 4.74 4.22 16.44
C GLY A 61 6.22 4.49 16.16
N VAL A 62 6.83 3.69 15.28
CA VAL A 62 8.23 3.88 14.86
C VAL A 62 8.38 5.18 14.05
N ALA A 63 7.56 5.41 13.03
CA ALA A 63 7.63 6.61 12.20
C ALA A 63 7.51 7.90 13.03
N LYS A 64 6.57 7.93 14.00
CA LYS A 64 6.38 9.07 14.90
C LYS A 64 7.58 9.30 15.83
N LYS A 65 8.21 8.22 16.31
CA LYS A 65 9.40 8.28 17.17
C LYS A 65 10.62 8.82 16.42
N GLU A 66 10.77 8.41 15.16
CA GLU A 66 11.89 8.82 14.30
C GLU A 66 11.66 10.16 13.58
N GLY A 67 10.54 10.86 13.86
CA GLY A 67 10.23 12.18 13.29
C GLY A 67 9.80 12.15 11.82
N ILE A 68 9.39 10.98 11.31
CA ILE A 68 8.89 10.83 9.94
C ILE A 68 7.44 11.32 9.89
N ARG A 69 7.15 12.20 8.94
CA ARG A 69 5.80 12.72 8.71
C ARG A 69 4.96 11.65 8.03
N LEU A 70 4.00 11.11 8.77
CA LEU A 70 2.93 10.23 8.27
C LEU A 70 1.86 11.04 7.54
#